data_AF-A0A1G3AYP4-F1
#
_entry.id   AF-A0A1G3AYP4-F1
#
_cell.length_a   1.000
_cell.length_b   1.000
_cell.length_c   1.000
_cell.angle_alpha   90.00
_cell.angle_beta   90.00
_cell.angle_gamma   90.00
#
_symmetry.space_group_name_H-M   'P 1'
#
loop_
_entity.id
_entity.type
_entity.pdbx_description
1 polymer ?
#
loop_
_entity_poly.entity_id
_entity_poly.type
_entity_poly.pdbx_seq_one_letter_code
_entity_poly.pdbx_strand_id
1 'polypeptide(L)'
;FSSEDMEERSLAVKYAVKTIQIASELGARAVVLHLGMVQMDTVMEELFGLYDAGKVGSDEYKRRLDEFKILRDRKKGKTLDMMLLSMDEIQKAAEKYDVDVGIENRYYFRECPNFEEMGAIFDEFGNGRIGYWHDVGHAKVQENLGIVGTKDLLDAYGKYLVGVHLHDVKGYSDHRVPGIGEVDFDLLKKYLKKDTIKILEIHPRETEKDLMDGVDFLKGIGLD
;
A
#
# COMPACT_ATOMS: atom_id res chain seq x y z
N PHE A 1 0.16 4.30 13.86
CA PHE A 1 -0.98 3.48 14.32
C PHE A 1 -0.53 2.19 15.00
N SER A 2 0.62 1.64 14.61
CA SER A 2 1.17 0.42 15.22
C SER A 2 2.00 0.61 16.50
N SER A 3 2.21 1.84 17.00
CA SER A 3 3.09 2.09 18.15
C SER A 3 2.54 1.48 19.45
N GLU A 4 3.41 0.85 20.24
CA GLU A 4 3.09 0.37 21.59
C GLU A 4 3.00 1.53 22.59
N ASP A 5 3.60 2.68 22.28
CA ASP A 5 3.39 3.91 23.04
C ASP A 5 1.96 4.40 22.85
N MET A 6 1.22 4.41 23.97
CA MET A 6 -0.19 4.80 23.98
C MET A 6 -0.39 6.25 23.57
N GLU A 7 0.48 7.16 23.96
CA GLU A 7 0.33 8.59 23.67
C GLU A 7 0.56 8.84 22.18
N GLU A 8 1.64 8.28 21.62
CA GLU A 8 1.94 8.36 20.19
C GLU A 8 0.81 7.77 19.35
N ARG A 9 0.33 6.56 19.70
CA ARG A 9 -0.76 5.90 18.99
C ARG A 9 -2.06 6.70 19.08
N SER A 10 -2.40 7.23 20.26
CA SER A 10 -3.61 8.04 20.45
C SER A 10 -3.56 9.33 19.64
N LEU A 11 -2.38 9.96 19.50
CA LEU A 11 -2.21 11.11 18.63
C LEU A 11 -2.42 10.76 17.15
N ALA A 12 -1.87 9.64 16.68
CA ALA A 12 -2.08 9.18 15.31
C ALA A 12 -3.59 8.97 15.01
N VAL A 13 -4.31 8.30 15.91
CA VAL A 13 -5.77 8.09 15.78
C VAL A 13 -6.52 9.42 15.81
N LYS A 14 -6.23 10.30 16.77
CA LYS A 14 -6.85 11.61 16.89
C LYS A 14 -6.74 12.43 15.60
N TYR A 15 -5.55 12.46 14.99
CA TYR A 15 -5.35 13.21 13.74
C TYR A 15 -5.99 12.51 12.55
N ALA A 16 -6.00 11.18 12.48
CA ALA A 16 -6.74 10.45 11.45
C ALA A 16 -8.24 10.75 11.50
N VAL A 17 -8.84 10.71 12.70
CA VAL A 17 -10.25 11.07 12.90
C VAL A 17 -10.52 12.51 12.47
N LYS A 18 -9.60 13.44 12.75
CA LYS A 18 -9.73 14.82 12.29
C LYS A 18 -9.64 14.94 10.77
N THR A 19 -8.74 14.20 10.13
CA THR A 19 -8.63 14.13 8.66
C THR A 19 -9.89 13.57 8.04
N ILE A 20 -10.47 12.50 8.59
CA ILE A 20 -11.74 11.91 8.15
C ILE A 20 -12.88 12.93 8.26
N GLN A 21 -12.96 13.66 9.37
CA GLN A 21 -13.94 14.73 9.52
C GLN A 21 -13.77 15.80 8.43
N ILE A 22 -12.55 16.28 8.20
CA ILE A 22 -12.28 17.30 7.17
C ILE A 22 -12.59 16.76 5.77
N ALA A 23 -12.26 15.50 5.48
CA ALA A 23 -12.58 14.85 4.22
C ALA A 23 -14.10 14.88 3.96
N SER A 24 -14.90 14.54 4.97
CA SER A 24 -16.36 14.63 4.92
C SER A 24 -16.85 16.06 4.66
N GLU A 25 -16.30 17.05 5.37
CA GLU A 25 -16.62 18.47 5.17
C GLU A 25 -16.28 18.99 3.75
N LEU A 26 -15.25 18.42 3.12
CA LEU A 26 -14.83 18.73 1.76
C LEU A 26 -15.56 17.89 0.69
N GLY A 27 -16.41 16.93 1.10
CA GLY A 27 -17.05 15.99 0.18
C GLY A 27 -16.10 14.96 -0.45
N ALA A 28 -14.92 14.76 0.15
CA ALA A 28 -14.01 13.70 -0.25
C ALA A 28 -14.56 12.33 0.17
N ARG A 29 -14.40 11.34 -0.71
CA ARG A 29 -14.96 9.99 -0.50
C ARG A 29 -14.09 9.09 0.37
N ALA A 30 -12.78 9.33 0.40
CA ALA A 30 -11.85 8.44 1.08
C ALA A 30 -10.65 9.16 1.68
N VAL A 31 -10.06 8.55 2.71
CA VAL A 31 -8.76 8.91 3.30
C VAL A 31 -7.84 7.69 3.21
N VAL A 32 -6.59 7.88 2.79
CA VAL A 32 -5.58 6.81 2.71
C VAL A 32 -4.68 6.84 3.94
N LEU A 33 -4.42 5.69 4.54
CA LEU A 33 -3.57 5.58 5.74
C LEU A 33 -2.39 4.61 5.53
N HIS A 34 -1.25 5.00 6.08
CA HIS A 34 -0.10 4.12 6.32
C HIS A 34 -0.08 3.77 7.81
N LEU A 35 0.04 2.49 8.16
CA LEU A 35 -0.25 2.06 9.53
C LEU A 35 0.96 2.02 10.47
N GLY A 36 2.16 1.94 9.89
CA GLY A 36 3.42 2.09 10.61
C GLY A 36 4.52 1.21 10.04
N MET A 37 5.48 0.84 10.88
CA MET A 37 6.60 -0.01 10.51
C MET A 37 7.18 -0.75 11.71
N VAL A 38 7.84 -1.87 11.43
CA VAL A 38 8.70 -2.59 12.38
C VAL A 38 10.12 -2.03 12.30
N GLN A 39 10.75 -1.76 13.44
CA GLN A 39 12.08 -1.16 13.49
C GLN A 39 13.19 -2.15 13.12
N MET A 40 13.57 -2.15 11.84
CA MET A 40 14.66 -2.97 11.30
C MET A 40 15.48 -2.18 10.28
N ASP A 41 16.80 -2.26 10.43
CA ASP A 41 17.77 -1.53 9.61
C ASP A 41 18.27 -2.39 8.46
N THR A 42 18.80 -1.74 7.42
CA THR A 42 19.58 -2.30 6.30
C THR A 42 18.91 -3.38 5.43
N VAL A 43 17.66 -3.77 5.70
CA VAL A 43 16.97 -4.84 4.93
C VAL A 43 16.87 -4.48 3.45
N MET A 44 16.42 -3.26 3.14
CA MET A 44 16.07 -2.88 1.79
C MET A 44 17.30 -2.66 0.92
N GLU A 45 18.37 -2.07 1.48
CA GLU A 45 19.65 -1.89 0.79
C GLU A 45 20.23 -3.24 0.33
N GLU A 46 20.11 -4.27 1.17
CA GLU A 46 20.57 -5.59 0.81
C GLU A 46 19.67 -6.29 -0.21
N LEU A 47 18.35 -6.16 -0.08
CA LEU A 47 17.42 -6.68 -1.09
C LEU A 47 17.64 -6.03 -2.46
N PHE A 48 17.89 -4.72 -2.50
CA PHE A 48 18.27 -4.00 -3.72
C PHE A 48 19.61 -4.47 -4.27
N GLY A 49 20.62 -4.64 -3.44
CA GLY A 49 21.93 -5.16 -3.88
C GLY A 49 21.82 -6.57 -4.49
N LEU A 50 20.99 -7.44 -3.92
CA LEU A 50 20.72 -8.75 -4.49
C LEU A 50 19.90 -8.69 -5.78
N TYR A 51 18.94 -7.75 -5.87
CA TYR A 51 18.20 -7.48 -7.10
C TYR A 51 19.12 -7.05 -8.23
N ASP A 52 19.99 -6.05 -7.98
CA ASP A 52 20.96 -5.54 -8.94
C ASP A 52 21.96 -6.60 -9.40
N ALA A 53 22.30 -7.54 -8.52
CA ALA A 53 23.14 -8.69 -8.83
C ALA A 53 22.40 -9.81 -9.60
N GLY A 54 21.12 -9.63 -9.93
CA GLY A 54 20.28 -10.61 -10.64
C GLY A 54 20.01 -11.88 -9.82
N LYS A 55 20.00 -11.78 -8.49
CA LYS A 55 19.91 -12.94 -7.58
C LYS A 55 18.49 -13.29 -7.15
N VAL A 56 17.48 -12.50 -7.49
CA VAL A 56 16.08 -12.80 -7.14
C VAL A 56 15.71 -14.21 -7.60
N GLY A 57 15.14 -15.00 -6.69
CA GLY A 57 14.77 -16.41 -6.94
C GLY A 57 15.90 -17.44 -6.75
N SER A 58 17.16 -17.01 -6.60
CA SER A 58 18.27 -17.92 -6.25
C SER A 58 18.15 -18.43 -4.81
N ASP A 59 18.85 -19.52 -4.49
CA ASP A 59 18.87 -20.07 -3.12
C ASP A 59 19.49 -19.11 -2.12
N GLU A 60 20.47 -18.30 -2.56
CA GLU A 60 21.07 -17.23 -1.76
C GLU A 60 20.03 -16.18 -1.37
N TYR A 61 19.27 -15.70 -2.36
CA TYR A 61 18.22 -14.72 -2.13
C TYR A 61 17.12 -15.25 -1.21
N LYS A 62 16.63 -16.47 -1.47
CA LYS A 62 15.58 -17.09 -0.67
C LYS A 62 15.97 -17.21 0.80
N ARG A 63 17.20 -17.70 1.08
CA ARG A 63 17.73 -17.76 2.44
C ARG A 63 17.73 -16.40 3.11
N ARG A 64 18.19 -15.36 2.40
CA ARG A 64 18.28 -14.02 2.98
C ARG A 64 16.92 -13.38 3.25
N LEU A 65 15.97 -13.56 2.32
CA LEU A 65 14.59 -13.13 2.52
C LEU A 65 13.93 -13.84 3.71
N ASP A 66 14.18 -15.14 3.89
CA ASP A 66 13.68 -15.89 5.04
C ASP A 66 14.28 -15.40 6.36
N GLU A 67 15.58 -15.07 6.39
CA GLU A 67 16.22 -14.44 7.54
C GLU A 67 15.57 -13.10 7.90
N PHE A 68 15.22 -12.28 6.89
CA PHE A 68 14.50 -11.02 7.12
C PHE A 68 13.07 -11.23 7.62
N LYS A 69 12.35 -12.23 7.11
CA LYS A 69 11.03 -12.62 7.64
C LYS A 69 11.11 -13.03 9.11
N ILE A 70 12.08 -13.87 9.46
CA ILE A 70 12.32 -14.29 10.86
C ILE A 70 12.68 -13.08 11.73
N LEU A 71 13.52 -12.17 11.22
CA LEU A 71 13.90 -10.96 11.96
C LEU A 71 12.70 -10.05 12.20
N ARG A 72 11.88 -9.80 11.17
CA ARG A 72 10.64 -9.00 11.30
C ARG A 72 9.70 -9.64 12.31
N ASP A 73 9.52 -10.96 12.24
CA ASP A 73 8.66 -11.69 13.17
C ASP A 73 9.10 -11.56 14.63
N ARG A 74 10.41 -11.64 14.89
CA ARG A 74 10.97 -11.41 16.24
C ARG A 74 10.81 -9.97 16.72
N LYS A 75 10.78 -9.00 15.81
CA LYS A 75 10.77 -7.57 16.13
C LYS A 75 9.38 -6.93 16.07
N LYS A 76 8.38 -7.58 15.47
CA LYS A 76 7.06 -6.98 15.26
C LYS A 76 6.34 -6.66 16.56
N GLY A 77 6.71 -7.27 17.69
CA GLY A 77 6.09 -7.00 18.99
C GLY A 77 4.57 -7.10 18.90
N LYS A 78 3.87 -6.08 19.39
CA LYS A 78 2.40 -5.98 19.31
C LYS A 78 1.89 -5.13 18.15
N THR A 79 2.68 -4.94 17.09
CA THR A 79 2.35 -4.04 15.97
C THR A 79 0.95 -4.31 15.41
N LEU A 80 0.59 -5.58 15.13
CA LEU A 80 -0.73 -5.92 14.60
C LEU A 80 -1.85 -5.58 15.60
N ASP A 81 -1.72 -5.99 16.86
CA ASP A 81 -2.71 -5.69 17.90
C ASP A 81 -2.94 -4.17 18.03
N MET A 82 -1.87 -3.37 17.97
CA MET A 82 -1.96 -1.91 18.04
C MET A 82 -2.62 -1.31 16.79
N MET A 83 -2.38 -1.88 15.61
CA MET A 83 -3.09 -1.50 14.39
C MET A 83 -4.60 -1.80 14.52
N LEU A 84 -4.98 -3.00 14.95
CA LEU A 84 -6.38 -3.39 15.11
C LEU A 84 -7.11 -2.49 16.13
N LEU A 85 -6.49 -2.18 17.27
CA LEU A 85 -7.04 -1.21 18.23
C LEU A 85 -7.25 0.17 17.63
N SER A 86 -6.28 0.66 16.84
CA SER A 86 -6.40 1.94 16.15
C SER A 86 -7.49 1.93 15.09
N MET A 87 -7.64 0.80 14.37
CA MET A 87 -8.62 0.65 13.30
C MET A 87 -10.05 0.61 13.85
N ASP A 88 -10.29 0.06 15.04
CA ASP A 88 -11.61 0.10 15.69
C ASP A 88 -12.11 1.55 15.90
N GLU A 89 -11.25 2.44 16.40
CA GLU A 89 -11.58 3.86 16.56
C GLU A 89 -11.77 4.58 15.22
N ILE A 90 -10.92 4.25 14.23
CA ILE A 90 -10.99 4.83 12.88
C ILE A 90 -12.27 4.37 12.15
N GLN A 91 -12.66 3.10 12.26
CA GLN A 91 -13.86 2.54 11.67
C GLN A 91 -15.11 3.28 12.17
N LYS A 92 -15.21 3.53 13.48
CA LYS A 92 -16.31 4.31 14.09
C LYS A 92 -16.38 5.73 13.52
N ALA A 93 -15.23 6.38 13.33
CA ALA A 93 -15.18 7.71 12.75
C ALA A 93 -15.55 7.71 11.26
N ALA A 94 -15.01 6.76 10.49
CA ALA A 94 -15.30 6.55 9.08
C ALA A 94 -16.81 6.36 8.87
N GLU A 95 -17.46 5.53 9.69
CA GLU A 95 -18.91 5.31 9.67
C GLU A 95 -19.70 6.57 9.98
N LYS A 96 -19.31 7.26 11.06
CA LYS A 96 -19.98 8.49 11.50
C LYS A 96 -19.96 9.58 10.43
N TYR A 97 -18.84 9.71 9.72
CA TYR A 97 -18.62 10.80 8.76
C TYR A 97 -18.86 10.38 7.30
N ASP A 98 -19.27 9.13 7.04
CA ASP A 98 -19.55 8.60 5.71
C ASP A 98 -18.35 8.73 4.75
N VAL A 99 -17.16 8.34 5.23
CA VAL A 99 -15.90 8.40 4.47
C VAL A 99 -15.19 7.06 4.54
N ASP A 100 -14.76 6.54 3.40
CA ASP A 100 -14.00 5.30 3.33
C ASP A 100 -12.54 5.51 3.78
N VAL A 101 -11.92 4.48 4.33
CA VAL A 101 -10.52 4.51 4.75
C VAL A 101 -9.75 3.44 3.97
N GLY A 102 -8.86 3.87 3.09
CA GLY A 102 -8.01 3.00 2.30
C GLY A 102 -6.73 2.63 3.04
N ILE A 103 -6.50 1.34 3.25
CA ILE A 103 -5.25 0.80 3.80
C ILE A 103 -4.34 0.44 2.63
N GLU A 104 -3.22 1.16 2.51
CA GLU A 104 -2.32 1.05 1.38
C GLU A 104 -1.30 -0.09 1.53
N ASN A 105 -1.07 -0.88 0.47
CA ASN A 105 0.06 -1.82 0.44
C ASN A 105 1.39 -1.06 0.37
N ARG A 106 2.41 -1.58 1.05
CA ARG A 106 3.61 -0.81 1.35
C ARG A 106 4.77 -1.12 0.40
N TYR A 107 5.66 -0.14 0.21
CA TYR A 107 6.86 -0.27 -0.60
C TYR A 107 7.96 -1.06 0.14
N TYR A 108 8.26 -0.69 1.38
CA TYR A 108 9.35 -1.29 2.14
C TYR A 108 8.90 -2.51 2.93
N PHE A 109 9.73 -3.55 2.95
CA PHE A 109 9.48 -4.80 3.68
C PHE A 109 9.14 -4.61 5.17
N ARG A 110 9.72 -3.57 5.79
CA ARG A 110 9.53 -3.28 7.21
C ARG A 110 8.19 -2.60 7.54
N GLU A 111 7.54 -2.02 6.53
CA GLU A 111 6.30 -1.27 6.75
C GLU A 111 5.14 -2.20 7.07
N CYS A 112 4.08 -1.60 7.60
CA CYS A 112 2.87 -2.27 8.02
C CYS A 112 1.65 -1.62 7.35
N PRO A 113 0.64 -2.41 6.97
CA PRO A 113 0.58 -3.86 7.11
C PRO A 113 1.39 -4.61 6.04
N ASN A 114 1.91 -5.79 6.38
CA ASN A 114 2.34 -6.78 5.39
C ASN A 114 1.14 -7.57 4.81
N PHE A 115 1.41 -8.56 3.94
CA PHE A 115 0.36 -9.36 3.33
C PHE A 115 -0.58 -10.00 4.36
N GLU A 116 -0.08 -10.70 5.38
CA GLU A 116 -0.91 -11.39 6.37
C GLU A 116 -1.64 -10.41 7.32
N GLU A 117 -0.97 -9.32 7.71
CA GLU A 117 -1.54 -8.26 8.55
C GLU A 117 -2.70 -7.55 7.84
N MET A 118 -2.62 -7.37 6.51
CA MET A 118 -3.75 -6.86 5.71
C MET A 118 -4.96 -7.80 5.81
N GLY A 119 -4.74 -9.10 5.73
CA GLY A 119 -5.79 -10.10 5.86
C GLY A 119 -6.51 -9.99 7.20
N ALA A 120 -5.76 -9.92 8.30
CA ALA A 120 -6.33 -9.75 9.64
C ALA A 120 -7.15 -8.45 9.79
N ILE A 121 -6.68 -7.35 9.19
CA ILE A 121 -7.42 -6.08 9.21
C ILE A 121 -8.73 -6.20 8.43
N PHE A 122 -8.72 -6.80 7.23
CA PHE A 122 -9.92 -6.88 6.40
C PHE A 122 -10.91 -7.96 6.84
N ASP A 123 -10.46 -8.99 7.54
CA ASP A 123 -11.35 -9.96 8.18
C ASP A 123 -12.19 -9.30 9.29
N GLU A 124 -11.59 -8.38 10.06
CA GLU A 124 -12.27 -7.66 11.14
C GLU A 124 -13.11 -6.48 10.62
N PHE A 125 -12.54 -5.64 9.75
CA PHE A 125 -13.11 -4.33 9.40
C PHE A 125 -13.58 -4.21 7.94
N GLY A 126 -13.29 -5.18 7.08
CA GLY A 126 -13.53 -5.09 5.62
C GLY A 126 -15.01 -5.09 5.20
N ASN A 127 -15.93 -5.41 6.12
CA ASN A 127 -17.37 -5.25 5.91
C ASN A 127 -17.89 -3.84 6.30
N GLY A 128 -17.00 -2.99 6.80
CA GLY A 128 -17.26 -1.63 7.21
C GLY A 128 -16.83 -0.63 6.13
N ARG A 129 -16.07 0.39 6.55
CA ARG A 129 -15.56 1.47 5.68
C ARG A 129 -14.06 1.45 5.53
N ILE A 130 -13.39 0.59 6.28
CA ILE A 130 -11.99 0.26 6.05
C ILE A 130 -11.93 -0.70 4.86
N GLY A 131 -11.16 -0.33 3.85
CA GLY A 131 -10.97 -1.13 2.64
C GLY A 131 -9.54 -1.05 2.13
N TYR A 132 -9.30 -1.75 1.03
CA TYR A 132 -7.98 -1.86 0.42
C TYR A 132 -7.69 -0.68 -0.50
N TRP A 133 -6.51 -0.09 -0.36
CA TRP A 133 -5.96 0.87 -1.31
C TRP A 133 -4.76 0.24 -2.02
N HIS A 134 -4.87 0.04 -3.33
CA HIS A 134 -3.81 -0.63 -4.09
C HIS A 134 -2.87 0.41 -4.71
N ASP A 135 -1.69 0.57 -4.13
CA ASP A 135 -0.59 1.23 -4.80
C ASP A 135 0.07 0.24 -5.76
N VAL A 136 -0.07 0.52 -7.07
CA VAL A 136 0.41 -0.37 -8.14
C VAL A 136 1.93 -0.47 -8.16
N GLY A 137 2.62 0.61 -7.80
CA GLY A 137 4.08 0.64 -7.88
C GLY A 137 4.71 -0.07 -6.69
N HIS A 138 4.21 0.16 -5.48
CA HIS A 138 4.61 -0.60 -4.30
C HIS A 138 4.42 -2.10 -4.51
N ALA A 139 3.27 -2.51 -5.06
CA ALA A 139 2.99 -3.91 -5.36
C ALA A 139 3.99 -4.47 -6.38
N LYS A 140 4.26 -3.71 -7.45
CA LYS A 140 5.20 -4.13 -8.49
C LYS A 140 6.65 -4.20 -7.98
N VAL A 141 7.07 -3.27 -7.13
CA VAL A 141 8.41 -3.31 -6.51
C VAL A 141 8.55 -4.54 -5.61
N GLN A 142 7.55 -4.81 -4.76
CA GLN A 142 7.55 -6.01 -3.91
C GLN A 142 7.60 -7.31 -4.74
N GLU A 143 6.88 -7.35 -5.87
CA GLU A 143 6.89 -8.48 -6.81
C GLU A 143 8.25 -8.64 -7.49
N ASN A 144 8.86 -7.54 -7.93
CA ASN A 144 10.19 -7.52 -8.54
C ASN A 144 11.27 -8.01 -7.55
N LEU A 145 11.09 -7.72 -6.26
CA LEU A 145 11.90 -8.26 -5.18
C LEU A 145 11.43 -9.68 -4.75
N GLY A 146 10.42 -10.29 -5.36
CA GLY A 146 9.96 -11.62 -4.99
C GLY A 146 9.48 -11.74 -3.53
N ILE A 147 8.97 -10.66 -2.95
CA ILE A 147 8.44 -10.63 -1.57
C ILE A 147 6.98 -11.04 -1.57
N VAL A 148 6.14 -10.34 -2.35
CA VAL A 148 4.72 -10.62 -2.54
C VAL A 148 4.33 -10.26 -3.98
N GLY A 149 3.51 -11.09 -4.62
CA GLY A 149 3.06 -10.86 -5.99
C GLY A 149 1.93 -9.83 -6.06
N THR A 150 1.89 -9.05 -7.15
CA THR A 150 0.82 -8.08 -7.41
C THR A 150 -0.53 -8.78 -7.51
N LYS A 151 -0.55 -9.92 -8.23
CA LYS A 151 -1.75 -10.73 -8.38
C LYS A 151 -2.21 -11.34 -7.05
N ASP A 152 -1.29 -11.73 -6.18
CA ASP A 152 -1.63 -12.32 -4.88
C ASP A 152 -2.38 -11.31 -4.00
N LEU A 153 -1.91 -10.05 -3.96
CA LEU A 153 -2.58 -8.95 -3.28
C LEU A 153 -3.98 -8.69 -3.84
N LEU A 154 -4.09 -8.60 -5.18
CA LEU A 154 -5.37 -8.32 -5.84
C LEU A 154 -6.37 -9.47 -5.70
N ASP A 155 -5.94 -10.72 -5.79
CA ASP A 155 -6.78 -11.90 -5.57
C ASP A 155 -7.30 -11.95 -4.13
N ALA A 156 -6.44 -11.67 -3.14
CA ALA A 156 -6.81 -11.73 -1.74
C ALA A 156 -7.72 -10.57 -1.31
N TYR A 157 -7.35 -9.34 -1.70
CA TYR A 157 -7.90 -8.11 -1.13
C TYR A 157 -8.67 -7.24 -2.12
N GLY A 158 -8.68 -7.57 -3.42
CA GLY A 158 -9.39 -6.82 -4.45
C GLY A 158 -10.90 -6.71 -4.21
N LYS A 159 -11.52 -7.65 -3.48
CA LYS A 159 -12.92 -7.52 -3.06
C LYS A 159 -13.18 -6.27 -2.20
N TYR A 160 -12.19 -5.84 -1.42
CA TYR A 160 -12.25 -4.67 -0.53
C TYR A 160 -11.73 -3.39 -1.19
N LEU A 161 -11.41 -3.40 -2.49
CA LEU A 161 -10.75 -2.29 -3.16
C LEU A 161 -11.62 -1.01 -3.16
N VAL A 162 -11.09 0.04 -2.55
CA VAL A 162 -11.69 1.40 -2.49
C VAL A 162 -11.06 2.30 -3.55
N GLY A 163 -9.75 2.23 -3.71
CA GLY A 163 -9.01 3.08 -4.64
C GLY A 163 -7.62 2.56 -4.96
N VAL A 164 -6.97 3.26 -5.89
CA VAL A 164 -5.64 2.94 -6.40
C VAL A 164 -4.79 4.19 -6.56
N HIS A 165 -3.50 4.05 -6.25
CA HIS A 165 -2.48 4.97 -6.76
C HIS A 165 -1.91 4.41 -8.05
N LEU A 166 -1.91 5.25 -9.08
CA LEU A 166 -1.45 4.94 -10.42
C LEU A 166 -0.12 5.65 -10.68
N HIS A 167 0.89 4.84 -10.91
CA HIS A 167 2.20 5.23 -11.39
C HIS A 167 2.86 3.99 -12.00
N ASP A 168 4.07 4.16 -12.53
CA ASP A 168 4.83 3.07 -13.11
C ASP A 168 6.15 2.83 -12.38
N VAL A 169 6.74 1.68 -12.65
CA VAL A 169 7.93 1.18 -11.96
C VAL A 169 8.95 0.70 -12.97
N LYS A 170 10.23 0.93 -12.66
CA LYS A 170 11.36 0.27 -13.32
C LYS A 170 12.26 -0.36 -12.26
N GLY A 171 12.29 -1.69 -12.19
CA GLY A 171 12.93 -2.42 -11.10
C GLY A 171 12.35 -2.07 -9.73
N TYR A 172 13.12 -1.39 -8.88
CA TYR A 172 12.65 -0.87 -7.59
C TYR A 172 12.45 0.66 -7.56
N SER A 173 12.61 1.35 -8.70
CA SER A 173 12.30 2.79 -8.82
C SER A 173 10.84 2.98 -9.22
N ASP A 174 10.02 3.46 -8.29
CA ASP A 174 8.60 3.74 -8.50
C ASP A 174 8.32 5.22 -8.83
N HIS A 175 7.03 5.59 -8.81
CA HIS A 175 6.51 6.93 -9.08
C HIS A 175 6.86 7.48 -10.47
N ARG A 176 7.01 6.59 -11.46
CA ARG A 176 7.18 6.97 -12.88
C ARG A 176 5.83 7.28 -13.51
N VAL A 177 5.89 7.98 -14.64
CA VAL A 177 4.73 8.19 -15.50
C VAL A 177 4.20 6.83 -15.98
N PRO A 178 2.88 6.57 -15.93
CA PRO A 178 2.27 5.37 -16.52
C PRO A 178 2.65 5.13 -17.98
N GLY A 179 3.03 3.90 -18.31
CA GLY A 179 3.30 3.45 -19.69
C GLY A 179 4.78 3.43 -20.08
N ILE A 180 5.69 3.79 -19.16
CA ILE A 180 7.15 3.76 -19.40
C ILE A 180 7.89 2.76 -18.51
N GLY A 181 7.16 1.92 -17.77
CA GLY A 181 7.71 0.94 -16.85
C GLY A 181 7.14 -0.46 -17.04
N GLU A 182 6.95 -1.15 -15.92
CA GLU A 182 6.72 -2.59 -15.81
C GLU A 182 5.36 -2.94 -15.19
N VAL A 183 4.55 -1.96 -14.79
CA VAL A 183 3.24 -2.22 -14.16
C VAL A 183 2.27 -2.86 -15.17
N ASP A 184 1.66 -3.98 -14.77
CA ASP A 184 0.62 -4.66 -15.55
C ASP A 184 -0.76 -4.02 -15.30
N PHE A 185 -1.05 -2.95 -16.02
CA PHE A 185 -2.35 -2.27 -15.96
C PHE A 185 -3.50 -3.13 -16.51
N ASP A 186 -3.23 -4.12 -17.37
CA ASP A 186 -4.25 -5.05 -17.87
C ASP A 186 -4.71 -6.03 -16.78
N LEU A 187 -3.79 -6.46 -15.90
CA LEU A 187 -4.13 -7.20 -14.70
C LEU A 187 -4.99 -6.34 -13.76
N LEU A 188 -4.54 -5.12 -13.46
CA LEU A 188 -5.25 -4.21 -12.55
C LEU A 188 -6.71 -3.99 -12.96
N LYS A 189 -6.96 -3.74 -14.26
CA LYS A 189 -8.31 -3.52 -14.81
C LYS A 189 -9.31 -4.62 -14.48
N LYS A 190 -8.86 -5.86 -14.27
CA LYS A 190 -9.74 -6.99 -13.92
C LYS A 190 -10.36 -6.88 -12.53
N TYR A 191 -9.78 -6.05 -11.65
CA TYR A 191 -10.22 -5.87 -10.27
C TYR A 191 -10.90 -4.51 -10.02
N LEU A 192 -10.74 -3.56 -10.93
CA LEU A 192 -11.34 -2.24 -10.79
C LEU A 192 -12.87 -2.32 -10.92
N LYS A 193 -13.56 -1.66 -10.00
CA LYS A 193 -14.99 -1.43 -10.04
C LYS A 193 -15.26 -0.04 -10.61
N LYS A 194 -16.50 0.20 -11.03
CA LYS A 194 -16.93 1.50 -11.59
C LYS A 194 -16.65 2.67 -10.65
N ASP A 195 -16.76 2.42 -9.35
CA ASP A 195 -16.62 3.40 -8.27
C ASP A 195 -15.22 3.44 -7.64
N THR A 196 -14.28 2.58 -8.08
CA THR A 196 -12.89 2.58 -7.60
C THR A 196 -12.24 3.94 -7.89
N ILE A 197 -11.75 4.58 -6.84
CA ILE A 197 -11.06 5.87 -6.93
C ILE A 197 -9.69 5.66 -7.59
N LYS A 198 -9.33 6.51 -8.54
CA LYS A 198 -8.03 6.46 -9.22
C LYS A 198 -7.31 7.78 -9.02
N ILE A 199 -6.09 7.73 -8.48
CA ILE A 199 -5.26 8.91 -8.24
C ILE A 199 -3.89 8.66 -8.86
N LEU A 200 -3.35 9.66 -9.55
CA LEU A 200 -1.97 9.63 -10.03
C LEU A 200 -1.01 10.03 -8.90
N GLU A 201 0.00 9.22 -8.62
CA GLU A 201 1.06 9.53 -7.65
C GLU A 201 2.42 9.50 -8.36
N ILE A 202 2.80 10.61 -8.98
CA ILE A 202 3.99 10.71 -9.82
C ILE A 202 5.00 11.64 -9.17
N HIS A 203 6.28 11.30 -9.27
CA HIS A 203 7.36 12.10 -8.69
C HIS A 203 7.32 13.54 -9.25
N PRO A 204 7.50 14.58 -8.42
CA PRO A 204 7.39 15.99 -8.85
C PRO A 204 8.47 16.47 -9.83
N ARG A 205 9.36 15.56 -10.27
CA ARG A 205 10.44 15.88 -11.23
C ARG A 205 9.97 15.76 -12.68
N GLU A 206 8.88 15.05 -12.91
CA GLU A 206 8.36 14.80 -14.25
C GLU A 206 7.74 16.09 -14.79
N THR A 207 7.85 16.31 -16.11
CA THR A 207 7.31 17.53 -16.71
C THR A 207 5.79 17.44 -16.88
N GLU A 208 5.11 18.58 -16.99
CA GLU A 208 3.67 18.61 -17.32
C GLU A 208 3.36 17.78 -18.58
N LYS A 209 4.22 17.87 -19.60
CA LYS A 209 4.08 17.08 -20.81
C LYS A 209 4.13 15.57 -20.51
N ASP A 210 5.12 15.12 -19.75
CA ASP A 210 5.26 13.70 -19.44
C ASP A 210 4.08 13.20 -18.58
N LEU A 211 3.60 14.01 -17.64
CA LEU A 211 2.38 13.71 -16.87
C LEU A 211 1.17 13.53 -17.78
N MET A 212 0.98 14.43 -18.76
CA MET A 212 -0.12 14.35 -19.71
C MET A 212 0.03 13.15 -20.65
N ASP A 213 1.24 12.80 -21.08
CA ASP A 213 1.51 11.59 -21.87
C ASP A 213 1.09 10.33 -21.07
N GLY A 214 1.32 10.30 -19.76
CA GLY A 214 0.85 9.21 -18.88
C GLY A 214 -0.67 9.16 -18.71
N VAL A 215 -1.33 10.32 -18.61
CA VAL A 215 -2.80 10.40 -18.60
C VAL A 215 -3.38 9.86 -19.91
N ASP A 216 -2.82 10.27 -21.05
CA ASP A 216 -3.27 9.83 -22.36
C ASP A 216 -3.03 8.33 -22.56
N PHE A 217 -1.91 7.79 -22.06
CA PHE A 217 -1.67 6.36 -22.02
C PHE A 217 -2.76 5.61 -21.24
N LEU A 218 -3.07 6.03 -20.01
CA LEU A 218 -4.08 5.38 -19.17
C LEU A 218 -5.46 5.40 -19.83
N LYS A 219 -5.88 6.55 -20.38
CA LYS A 219 -7.12 6.66 -21.16
C LYS A 219 -7.13 5.74 -22.37
N GLY A 220 -6.01 5.70 -23.10
CA GLY A 220 -5.82 4.84 -24.27
C GLY A 220 -6.01 3.35 -23.97
N ILE A 221 -5.73 2.91 -22.75
CA ILE A 221 -5.94 1.53 -22.30
C ILE A 221 -7.24 1.32 -21.50
N GLY A 222 -8.11 2.33 -21.42
CA GLY A 222 -9.42 2.26 -20.76
C GLY A 222 -9.37 2.44 -19.24
N LEU A 223 -8.36 3.13 -18.71
CA LEU A 223 -8.26 3.58 -17.33
C LEU A 223 -8.52 5.09 -17.26
N ASP A 224 -9.81 5.46 -17.36
CA ASP A 224 -10.30 6.84 -17.23
C ASP A 224 -10.51 7.25 -15.76
#